data_AF-A0A0R2Q1F3-F1
#
_entry.id   AF-A0A0R2Q1F3-F1
#
_cell.length_a   1.000
_cell.length_b   1.000
_cell.length_c   1.000
_cell.angle_alpha   90.00
_cell.angle_beta   90.00
_cell.angle_gamma   90.00
#
_symmetry.space_group_name_H-M   'P 1'
#
loop_
_entity.id
_entity.type
_entity.pdbx_description
1 polymer ?
#
loop_
_entity_poly.entity_id
_entity_poly.type
_entity_poly.pdbx_seq_one_letter_code
_entity_poly.pdbx_strand_id
1 'polypeptide(L)'
;LALAEQAHEIYQGLGARASSIAMANAITGIGYSLKELNRVDEATKALDGAIDLLRESKHPFLVDTLRTKASWHGEQGKWQEALAGYSELAQINELDSNTEFYARDLFSICHCYHELGNWSEVITYGLKAREIFKEQKMVFEISWCDLNIADAHAELGDGEQAIFWGRKANDIATLRKDNEMICKSNFVMAKGYKVLEKYQDAENLLLAAQELVAKSSDWTQITKIERELISIYRLTERNTEADEAERRLSTLTEVVE
;
A
#
# COMPACT_ATOMS: atom_id res chain seq x y z
N LEU A 1 16.92 17.14 14.24
CA LEU A 1 16.20 18.43 14.06
C LEU A 1 17.12 19.64 14.18
N ALA A 2 17.63 20.00 15.37
CA ALA A 2 18.45 21.21 15.57
C ALA A 2 19.65 21.37 14.61
N LEU A 3 20.38 20.28 14.30
CA LEU A 3 21.49 20.31 13.34
C LEU A 3 21.03 20.56 11.89
N ALA A 4 19.86 20.05 11.51
CA ALA A 4 19.30 20.25 10.18
C ALA A 4 18.72 21.67 10.02
N GLU A 5 18.09 22.20 11.08
CA GLU A 5 17.65 23.59 11.14
C GLU A 5 18.84 24.57 11.07
N GLN A 6 19.91 24.32 11.83
CA GLN A 6 21.13 25.12 11.75
C GLN A 6 21.76 25.08 10.36
N ALA A 7 21.84 23.90 9.72
CA ALA A 7 22.34 23.80 8.35
C ALA A 7 21.46 24.60 7.38
N HIS A 8 20.14 24.54 7.52
CA HIS A 8 19.20 25.30 6.71
C HIS A 8 19.35 26.81 6.89
N GLU A 9 19.46 27.30 8.12
CA GLU A 9 19.70 28.72 8.43
C GLU A 9 21.03 29.22 7.85
N ILE A 10 22.09 28.41 7.94
CA ILE A 10 23.39 28.73 7.32
C ILE A 10 23.23 28.88 5.80
N TYR A 11 22.52 27.96 5.14
CA TYR A 11 22.29 28.04 3.69
C TYR A 11 21.39 29.23 3.31
N GLN A 12 20.34 29.53 4.07
CA GLN A 12 19.54 30.75 3.85
C GLN A 12 20.39 32.02 3.98
N GLY A 13 21.25 32.09 4.99
CA GLY A 13 22.16 33.22 5.23
C GLY A 13 23.21 33.40 4.12
N LEU A 14 23.54 32.35 3.37
CA LEU A 14 24.45 32.40 2.22
C LEU A 14 23.76 32.92 0.94
N GLY A 15 22.42 32.98 0.89
CA GLY A 15 21.64 33.51 -0.23
C GLY A 15 22.03 32.88 -1.57
N ALA A 16 22.29 33.72 -2.59
CA ALA A 16 22.68 33.29 -3.94
C ALA A 16 24.02 32.50 -4.02
N ARG A 17 24.78 32.40 -2.92
CA ARG A 17 26.01 31.59 -2.85
C ARG A 17 25.76 30.17 -2.33
N ALA A 18 24.59 29.90 -1.77
CA ALA A 18 24.22 28.55 -1.36
C ALA A 18 23.89 27.69 -2.59
N SER A 19 24.39 26.46 -2.60
CA SER A 19 23.91 25.47 -3.57
C SER A 19 22.45 25.17 -3.27
N SER A 20 21.55 25.37 -4.24
CA SER A 20 20.13 25.00 -4.14
C SER A 20 19.95 23.54 -3.74
N ILE A 21 20.87 22.68 -4.15
CA ILE A 21 20.91 21.25 -3.79
C ILE A 21 21.26 21.07 -2.32
N ALA A 22 22.26 21.79 -1.80
CA ALA A 22 22.63 21.69 -0.39
C ALA A 22 21.51 22.21 0.52
N MET A 23 20.82 23.27 0.08
CA MET A 23 19.65 23.80 0.76
C MET A 23 18.47 22.81 0.74
N ALA A 24 18.18 22.18 -0.41
CA ALA A 24 17.16 21.15 -0.52
C ALA A 24 17.47 19.93 0.37
N ASN A 25 18.72 19.46 0.39
CA ASN A 25 19.13 18.35 1.27
C ASN A 25 18.96 18.69 2.76
N ALA A 26 19.29 19.92 3.16
CA ALA A 26 19.08 20.37 4.54
C ALA A 26 17.58 20.38 4.90
N ILE A 27 16.73 20.88 4.01
CA ILE A 27 15.27 20.87 4.18
C ILE A 27 14.72 19.45 4.27
N THR A 28 15.16 18.56 3.38
CA THR A 28 14.79 17.13 3.43
C THR A 28 15.20 16.50 4.76
N GLY A 29 16.40 16.81 5.28
CA GLY A 29 16.85 16.37 6.60
C GLY A 29 16.00 16.91 7.77
N ILE A 30 15.47 18.13 7.66
CA ILE A 30 14.46 18.66 8.59
C ILE A 30 13.18 17.84 8.49
N GLY A 31 12.70 17.57 7.27
CA GLY A 31 11.53 16.73 7.03
C GLY A 31 11.64 15.36 7.71
N TYR A 32 12.73 14.62 7.47
CA TYR A 32 12.97 13.34 8.13
C TYR A 32 13.04 13.48 9.66
N SER A 33 13.73 14.51 10.17
CA SER A 33 13.78 14.75 11.62
C SER A 33 12.41 15.01 12.24
N LEU A 34 11.52 15.71 11.53
CA LEU A 34 10.15 15.98 11.97
C LEU A 34 9.31 14.71 11.94
N LYS A 35 9.47 13.86 10.91
CA LYS A 35 8.82 12.55 10.81
C LYS A 35 9.16 11.66 12.01
N GLU A 36 10.43 11.57 12.39
CA GLU A 36 10.88 10.80 13.57
C GLU A 36 10.30 11.33 14.90
N LEU A 37 9.91 12.61 14.94
CA LEU A 37 9.23 13.21 16.08
C LEU A 37 7.69 13.10 15.99
N ASN A 38 7.18 12.29 15.07
CA ASN A 38 5.77 12.12 14.77
C ASN A 38 5.06 13.42 14.32
N ARG A 39 5.81 14.38 13.77
CA ARG A 39 5.31 15.68 13.26
C ARG A 39 5.19 15.63 11.73
N VAL A 40 4.40 14.69 11.23
CA VAL A 40 4.37 14.34 9.79
C VAL A 40 3.82 15.47 8.91
N ASP A 41 2.85 16.24 9.40
CA ASP A 41 2.33 17.41 8.67
C ASP A 41 3.38 18.50 8.48
N GLU A 42 4.19 18.75 9.51
CA GLU A 42 5.30 19.69 9.41
C GLU A 42 6.41 19.14 8.52
N ALA A 43 6.65 17.82 8.58
CA ALA A 43 7.61 17.14 7.72
C ALA A 43 7.25 17.28 6.23
N THR A 44 6.00 16.98 5.86
CA THR A 44 5.52 17.09 4.47
C THR A 44 5.50 18.53 3.97
N LYS A 45 5.17 19.50 4.84
CA LYS A 45 5.27 20.93 4.52
C LYS A 45 6.71 21.40 4.34
N ALA A 46 7.65 20.89 5.13
CA ALA A 46 9.07 21.19 4.94
C ALA A 46 9.53 20.71 3.55
N LEU A 47 9.12 19.51 3.13
CA LEU A 47 9.47 18.98 1.81
C LEU A 47 9.01 19.86 0.63
N ASP A 48 7.95 20.67 0.77
CA ASP A 48 7.53 21.60 -0.29
C ASP A 48 8.64 22.57 -0.69
N GLY A 49 9.35 23.12 0.30
CA GLY A 49 10.48 24.01 0.05
C GLY A 49 11.66 23.31 -0.63
N ALA A 50 11.89 22.03 -0.33
CA ALA A 50 12.90 21.23 -1.02
C ALA A 50 12.48 20.94 -2.47
N ILE A 51 11.21 20.59 -2.69
CA ILE A 51 10.64 20.28 -4.00
C ILE A 51 10.75 21.49 -4.94
N ASP A 52 10.40 22.70 -4.46
CA ASP A 52 10.48 23.92 -5.26
C ASP A 52 11.91 24.18 -5.74
N LEU A 53 12.89 24.10 -4.85
CA LEU A 53 14.31 24.29 -5.18
C LEU A 53 14.83 23.22 -6.17
N LEU A 54 14.43 21.96 -5.98
CA LEU A 54 14.83 20.85 -6.85
C LEU A 54 14.17 20.96 -8.23
N ARG A 55 12.94 21.45 -8.31
CA ARG A 55 12.20 21.67 -9.56
C ARG A 55 12.82 22.82 -10.36
N GLU A 56 13.14 23.95 -9.72
CA GLU A 56 13.84 25.07 -10.37
C GLU A 56 15.20 24.67 -10.94
N SER A 57 15.94 23.84 -10.21
CA SER A 57 17.27 23.34 -10.64
C SER A 57 17.21 22.11 -11.55
N LYS A 58 16.01 21.57 -11.85
CA LYS A 58 15.79 20.32 -12.59
C LYS A 58 16.64 19.17 -12.07
N HIS A 59 16.79 19.10 -10.75
CA HIS A 59 17.69 18.15 -10.13
C HIS A 59 17.04 16.75 -10.06
N PRO A 60 17.76 15.66 -10.37
CA PRO A 60 17.20 14.30 -10.36
C PRO A 60 16.57 13.87 -9.01
N PHE A 61 17.05 14.42 -7.88
CA PHE A 61 16.50 14.15 -6.54
C PHE A 61 15.07 14.67 -6.31
N LEU A 62 14.51 15.44 -7.25
CA LEU A 62 13.10 15.84 -7.20
C LEU A 62 12.18 14.62 -7.05
N VAL A 63 12.42 13.57 -7.85
CA VAL A 63 11.60 12.35 -7.89
C VAL A 63 11.60 11.65 -6.53
N ASP A 64 12.76 11.52 -5.89
CA ASP A 64 12.85 10.86 -4.59
C ASP A 64 12.16 11.69 -3.49
N THR A 65 12.30 13.01 -3.53
CA THR A 65 11.66 13.91 -2.54
C THR A 65 10.14 13.89 -2.67
N LEU A 66 9.62 13.92 -3.91
CA LEU A 66 8.19 13.77 -4.20
C LEU A 66 7.67 12.41 -3.72
N ARG A 67 8.43 11.33 -3.94
CA ARG A 67 8.04 9.98 -3.51
C ARG A 67 7.98 9.85 -1.99
N THR A 68 8.95 10.41 -1.28
CA THR A 68 8.93 10.45 0.19
C THR A 68 7.69 11.20 0.69
N LYS A 69 7.36 12.35 0.09
CA LYS A 69 6.16 13.12 0.47
C LYS A 69 4.88 12.31 0.22
N ALA A 70 4.74 11.69 -0.96
CA ALA A 70 3.57 10.88 -1.30
C ALA A 70 3.41 9.67 -0.35
N SER A 71 4.50 8.98 -0.03
CA SER A 71 4.51 7.87 0.94
C SER A 71 4.03 8.32 2.32
N TRP A 72 4.52 9.46 2.81
CA TRP A 72 4.11 9.99 4.11
C TRP A 72 2.66 10.47 4.15
N HIS A 73 2.08 10.88 3.02
CA HIS A 73 0.64 11.09 2.92
C HIS A 73 -0.12 9.78 3.05
N GLY A 74 0.32 8.72 2.34
CA GLY A 74 -0.28 7.38 2.44
C GLY A 74 -0.24 6.81 3.87
N GLU A 75 0.92 6.91 4.54
CA GLU A 75 1.07 6.49 5.95
C GLU A 75 0.14 7.22 6.93
N GLN A 76 -0.36 8.39 6.57
CA GLN A 76 -1.34 9.16 7.37
C GLN A 76 -2.79 8.92 6.93
N GLY A 77 -3.03 8.02 5.96
CA GLY A 77 -4.34 7.81 5.36
C GLY A 77 -4.80 8.95 4.45
N LYS A 78 -3.91 9.88 4.07
CA LYS A 78 -4.17 11.00 3.15
C LYS A 78 -4.04 10.53 1.70
N TRP A 79 -4.90 9.60 1.31
CA TRP A 79 -4.77 8.84 0.08
C TRP A 79 -4.99 9.68 -1.19
N GLN A 80 -5.80 10.75 -1.13
CA GLN A 80 -5.95 11.68 -2.26
C GLN A 80 -4.65 12.47 -2.52
N GLU A 81 -3.98 12.95 -1.47
CA GLU A 81 -2.70 13.65 -1.59
C GLU A 81 -1.58 12.70 -2.04
N ALA A 82 -1.55 11.47 -1.54
CA ALA A 82 -0.64 10.44 -2.00
C ALA A 82 -0.86 10.13 -3.50
N LEU A 83 -2.12 9.95 -3.92
CA LEU A 83 -2.49 9.72 -5.31
C LEU A 83 -2.02 10.86 -6.23
N ALA A 84 -2.17 12.12 -5.81
CA ALA A 84 -1.69 13.26 -6.57
C ALA A 84 -0.17 13.23 -6.75
N GLY A 85 0.58 12.94 -5.67
CA GLY A 85 2.04 12.82 -5.70
C GLY A 85 2.54 11.67 -6.59
N TYR A 86 1.95 10.48 -6.45
CA TYR A 86 2.31 9.34 -7.30
C TYR A 86 1.91 9.53 -8.76
N SER A 87 0.83 10.27 -9.04
CA SER A 87 0.43 10.62 -10.41
C SER A 87 1.43 11.58 -11.07
N GLU A 88 1.95 12.56 -10.33
CA GLU A 88 3.04 13.42 -10.81
C GLU A 88 4.31 12.60 -11.09
N LEU A 89 4.70 11.71 -10.17
CA LEU A 89 5.85 10.82 -10.34
C LEU A 89 5.73 9.92 -11.57
N ALA A 90 4.54 9.34 -11.79
CA ALA A 90 4.29 8.49 -12.94
C ALA A 90 4.47 9.27 -14.26
N GLN A 91 3.99 10.52 -14.34
CA GLN A 91 4.20 11.36 -15.52
C GLN A 91 5.68 11.68 -15.75
N ILE A 92 6.44 11.99 -14.69
CA ILE A 92 7.89 12.26 -14.79
C ILE A 92 8.63 11.01 -15.29
N ASN A 93 8.40 9.85 -14.65
CA ASN A 93 9.12 8.62 -15.00
C ASN A 93 8.70 8.05 -16.37
N GLU A 94 7.48 8.32 -16.83
CA GLU A 94 7.06 8.02 -18.19
C GLU A 94 7.82 8.87 -19.22
N LEU A 95 7.91 10.19 -19.00
CA LEU A 95 8.64 11.11 -19.88
C LEU A 95 10.15 10.80 -19.93
N ASP A 96 10.73 10.47 -18.77
CA ASP A 96 12.15 10.15 -18.64
C ASP A 96 12.48 8.71 -19.10
N SER A 97 11.48 7.93 -19.54
CA SER A 97 11.65 6.52 -19.93
C SER A 97 12.23 5.63 -18.82
N ASN A 98 11.96 5.98 -17.56
CA ASN A 98 12.33 5.19 -16.38
C ASN A 98 11.29 4.11 -16.11
N THR A 99 11.23 3.11 -16.99
CA THR A 99 10.14 2.12 -17.06
C THR A 99 9.88 1.37 -15.73
N GLU A 100 10.91 1.00 -14.98
CA GLU A 100 10.76 0.35 -13.66
C GLU A 100 10.08 1.27 -12.64
N PHE A 101 10.53 2.53 -12.55
CA PHE A 101 9.94 3.51 -11.63
C PHE A 101 8.52 3.88 -12.04
N TYR A 102 8.26 4.04 -13.34
CA TYR A 102 6.91 4.26 -13.84
C TYR A 102 5.95 3.14 -13.41
N ALA A 103 6.35 1.87 -13.51
CA ALA A 103 5.55 0.74 -13.04
C ALA A 103 5.30 0.77 -11.52
N ARG A 104 6.32 1.13 -10.72
CA ARG A 104 6.16 1.29 -9.26
C ARG A 104 5.23 2.44 -8.90
N ASP A 105 5.28 3.55 -9.63
CA ASP A 105 4.39 4.68 -9.39
C ASP A 105 2.95 4.32 -9.79
N LEU A 106 2.74 3.60 -10.92
CA LEU A 106 1.44 3.04 -11.30
C LEU A 106 0.89 2.06 -10.24
N PHE A 107 1.74 1.21 -9.67
CA PHE A 107 1.35 0.32 -8.58
C PHE A 107 0.99 1.09 -7.30
N SER A 108 1.71 2.17 -7.00
CA SER A 108 1.39 3.04 -5.86
C SER A 108 0.06 3.78 -6.07
N ILE A 109 -0.24 4.20 -7.30
CA ILE A 109 -1.55 4.74 -7.70
C ILE A 109 -2.65 3.68 -7.52
N CYS A 110 -2.40 2.44 -7.96
CA CYS A 110 -3.31 1.31 -7.75
C CYS A 110 -3.62 1.12 -6.26
N HIS A 111 -2.61 1.15 -5.40
CA HIS A 111 -2.80 1.05 -3.95
C HIS A 111 -3.58 2.24 -3.37
N CYS A 112 -3.31 3.48 -3.81
CA CYS A 112 -4.10 4.63 -3.39
C CYS A 112 -5.58 4.47 -3.76
N TYR A 113 -5.90 3.99 -4.97
CA TYR A 113 -7.28 3.73 -5.35
C TYR A 113 -7.93 2.61 -4.54
N HIS A 114 -7.16 1.60 -4.13
CA HIS A 114 -7.63 0.52 -3.26
C HIS A 114 -8.08 1.08 -1.90
N GLU A 115 -7.23 1.89 -1.27
CA GLU A 115 -7.55 2.54 0.00
C GLU A 115 -8.69 3.57 -0.09
N LEU A 116 -8.93 4.11 -1.29
CA LEU A 116 -10.06 4.99 -1.59
C LEU A 116 -11.35 4.23 -1.95
N GLY A 117 -11.32 2.91 -2.07
CA GLY A 117 -12.46 2.09 -2.47
C GLY A 117 -12.86 2.21 -3.95
N ASN A 118 -11.99 2.76 -4.79
CA ASN A 118 -12.21 2.92 -6.23
C ASN A 118 -11.73 1.67 -6.98
N TRP A 119 -12.50 0.60 -6.86
CA TRP A 119 -12.12 -0.74 -7.31
C TRP A 119 -11.89 -0.88 -8.82
N SER A 120 -12.61 -0.11 -9.64
CA SER A 120 -12.41 -0.13 -11.11
C SER A 120 -11.04 0.42 -11.51
N GLU A 121 -10.58 1.44 -10.80
CA GLU A 121 -9.28 2.07 -10.97
C GLU A 121 -8.15 1.18 -10.43
N VAL A 122 -8.37 0.45 -9.34
CA VAL A 122 -7.43 -0.59 -8.86
C VAL A 122 -7.13 -1.59 -9.96
N ILE A 123 -8.17 -2.13 -10.63
CA ILE A 123 -7.99 -3.08 -11.73
C ILE A 123 -7.22 -2.42 -12.88
N THR A 124 -7.60 -1.20 -13.25
CA THR A 124 -6.99 -0.48 -14.38
C THR A 124 -5.49 -0.23 -14.16
N TYR A 125 -5.11 0.34 -13.01
CA TYR A 125 -3.72 0.68 -12.73
C TYR A 125 -2.90 -0.54 -12.33
N GLY A 126 -3.50 -1.51 -11.64
CA GLY A 126 -2.87 -2.80 -11.33
C GLY A 126 -2.49 -3.55 -12.60
N LEU A 127 -3.37 -3.64 -13.60
CA LEU A 127 -3.07 -4.28 -14.88
C LEU A 127 -1.97 -3.56 -15.66
N LYS A 128 -1.97 -2.23 -15.68
CA LYS A 128 -0.91 -1.43 -16.33
C LYS A 128 0.46 -1.68 -15.70
N ALA A 129 0.55 -1.58 -14.36
CA ALA A 129 1.79 -1.84 -13.63
C ALA A 129 2.27 -3.28 -13.85
N ARG A 130 1.35 -4.25 -13.76
CA ARG A 130 1.62 -5.67 -13.95
C ARG A 130 2.24 -5.99 -15.31
N GLU A 131 1.73 -5.41 -16.40
CA GLU A 131 2.27 -5.72 -17.72
C GLU A 131 3.73 -5.27 -17.85
N ILE A 132 4.06 -4.10 -17.32
CA ILE A 132 5.44 -3.60 -17.30
C ILE A 132 6.32 -4.48 -16.39
N PHE A 133 5.86 -4.84 -15.19
CA PHE A 133 6.60 -5.74 -14.30
C PHE A 133 6.83 -7.11 -14.93
N LYS A 134 5.88 -7.60 -15.74
CA LYS A 134 6.02 -8.86 -16.48
C LYS A 134 7.09 -8.76 -17.58
N GLU A 135 7.14 -7.67 -18.33
CA GLU A 135 8.23 -7.42 -19.29
C GLU A 135 9.60 -7.41 -18.61
N GLN A 136 9.68 -6.83 -17.41
CA GLN A 136 10.89 -6.74 -16.59
C GLN A 136 11.17 -7.98 -15.73
N LYS A 137 10.27 -8.98 -15.74
CA LYS A 137 10.35 -10.21 -14.93
C LYS A 137 10.42 -9.96 -13.41
N MET A 138 9.77 -8.90 -12.96
CA MET A 138 9.63 -8.51 -11.55
C MET A 138 8.54 -9.36 -10.86
N VAL A 139 8.87 -10.62 -10.59
CA VAL A 139 7.92 -11.65 -10.12
C VAL A 139 7.22 -11.29 -8.81
N PHE A 140 7.94 -10.63 -7.89
CA PHE A 140 7.37 -10.24 -6.60
C PHE A 140 6.28 -9.18 -6.78
N GLU A 141 6.56 -8.15 -7.55
CA GLU A 141 5.66 -7.03 -7.85
C GLU A 141 4.41 -7.49 -8.61
N ILE A 142 4.57 -8.47 -9.52
CA ILE A 142 3.42 -9.09 -10.21
C ILE A 142 2.44 -9.72 -9.21
N SER A 143 2.93 -10.42 -8.17
CA SER A 143 2.03 -11.04 -7.18
C SER A 143 1.22 -10.02 -6.38
N TRP A 144 1.81 -8.85 -6.09
CA TRP A 144 1.10 -7.75 -5.45
C TRP A 144 0.06 -7.10 -6.35
N CYS A 145 0.34 -6.95 -7.65
CA CYS A 145 -0.65 -6.50 -8.61
C CYS A 145 -1.82 -7.49 -8.68
N ASP A 146 -1.51 -8.79 -8.81
CA ASP A 146 -2.51 -9.87 -8.88
C ASP A 146 -3.40 -9.90 -7.63
N LEU A 147 -2.83 -9.70 -6.44
CA LEU A 147 -3.58 -9.62 -5.19
C LEU A 147 -4.56 -8.42 -5.16
N ASN A 148 -4.09 -7.22 -5.52
CA ASN A 148 -4.94 -6.02 -5.52
C ASN A 148 -6.08 -6.11 -6.55
N ILE A 149 -5.78 -6.64 -7.74
CA ILE A 149 -6.78 -6.89 -8.78
C ILE A 149 -7.82 -7.90 -8.28
N ALA A 150 -7.39 -8.99 -7.64
CA ALA A 150 -8.28 -9.99 -7.07
C ALA A 150 -9.23 -9.40 -6.03
N ASP A 151 -8.70 -8.56 -5.14
CA ASP A 151 -9.49 -7.95 -4.07
C ASP A 151 -10.53 -6.97 -4.62
N ALA A 152 -10.14 -6.17 -5.61
CA ALA A 152 -11.05 -5.27 -6.31
C ALA A 152 -12.19 -6.03 -7.02
N HIS A 153 -11.91 -7.17 -7.64
CA HIS A 153 -12.97 -8.01 -8.22
C HIS A 153 -13.92 -8.56 -7.15
N ALA A 154 -13.41 -8.98 -5.99
CA ALA A 154 -14.25 -9.45 -4.88
C ALA A 154 -15.19 -8.33 -4.37
N GLU A 155 -14.66 -7.12 -4.21
CA GLU A 155 -15.43 -5.93 -3.79
C GLU A 155 -16.48 -5.50 -4.82
N LEU A 156 -16.22 -5.75 -6.12
CA LEU A 156 -17.18 -5.52 -7.21
C LEU A 156 -18.20 -6.66 -7.38
N GLY A 157 -18.14 -7.71 -6.56
CA GLY A 157 -19.03 -8.87 -6.65
C GLY A 157 -18.70 -9.84 -7.79
N ASP A 158 -17.51 -9.76 -8.38
CA ASP A 158 -17.02 -10.71 -9.38
C ASP A 158 -16.16 -11.80 -8.71
N GLY A 159 -16.85 -12.77 -8.10
CA GLY A 159 -16.20 -13.84 -7.35
C GLY A 159 -15.32 -14.75 -8.21
N GLU A 160 -15.66 -14.95 -9.49
CA GLU A 160 -14.86 -15.78 -10.39
C GLU A 160 -13.51 -15.14 -10.70
N GLN A 161 -13.50 -13.84 -11.04
CA GLN A 161 -12.24 -13.12 -11.28
C GLN A 161 -11.42 -12.95 -10.00
N ALA A 162 -12.06 -12.72 -8.85
CA ALA A 162 -11.37 -12.68 -7.56
C ALA A 162 -10.57 -13.96 -7.31
N ILE A 163 -11.19 -15.14 -7.53
CA ILE A 163 -10.53 -16.43 -7.38
C ILE A 163 -9.41 -16.61 -8.41
N PHE A 164 -9.65 -16.23 -9.68
CA PHE A 164 -8.67 -16.35 -10.75
C PHE A 164 -7.38 -15.56 -10.47
N TRP A 165 -7.52 -14.27 -10.14
CA TRP A 165 -6.38 -13.41 -9.85
C TRP A 165 -5.72 -13.76 -8.51
N GLY A 166 -6.51 -14.10 -7.49
CA GLY A 166 -5.99 -14.54 -6.20
C GLY A 166 -5.15 -15.81 -6.31
N ARG A 167 -5.54 -16.74 -7.19
CA ARG A 167 -4.74 -17.94 -7.48
C ARG A 167 -3.39 -17.60 -8.11
N LYS A 168 -3.34 -16.65 -9.05
CA LYS A 168 -2.07 -16.23 -9.65
C LYS A 168 -1.09 -15.65 -8.62
N ALA A 169 -1.59 -14.80 -7.71
CA ALA A 169 -0.78 -14.28 -6.61
C ALA A 169 -0.30 -15.43 -5.70
N ASN A 170 -1.19 -16.36 -5.35
CA ASN A 170 -0.87 -17.51 -4.51
C ASN A 170 0.16 -18.47 -5.13
N ASP A 171 0.07 -18.74 -6.44
CA ASP A 171 0.98 -19.64 -7.16
C ASP A 171 2.43 -19.11 -7.08
N ILE A 172 2.62 -17.80 -7.31
CA ILE A 172 3.91 -17.13 -7.17
C ILE A 172 4.39 -17.18 -5.70
N ALA A 173 3.51 -16.87 -4.76
CA ALA A 173 3.83 -16.85 -3.33
C ALA A 173 4.25 -18.23 -2.80
N THR A 174 3.58 -19.29 -3.25
CA THR A 174 3.87 -20.69 -2.90
C THR A 174 5.24 -21.13 -3.37
N LEU A 175 5.64 -20.72 -4.58
CA LEU A 175 6.98 -20.97 -5.12
C LEU A 175 8.06 -20.18 -4.37
N ARG A 176 7.74 -18.95 -3.94
CA ARG A 176 8.63 -18.07 -3.17
C ARG A 176 8.68 -18.37 -1.68
N LYS A 177 7.78 -19.22 -1.16
CA LYS A 177 7.58 -19.45 0.29
C LYS A 177 7.23 -18.18 1.05
N ASP A 178 6.43 -17.33 0.43
CA ASP A 178 5.95 -16.06 0.97
C ASP A 178 4.62 -16.29 1.72
N ASN A 179 4.71 -16.58 3.02
CA ASN A 179 3.53 -16.88 3.84
C ASN A 179 2.57 -15.68 3.96
N GLU A 180 3.08 -14.45 3.91
CA GLU A 180 2.25 -13.25 3.97
C GLU A 180 1.37 -13.17 2.71
N MET A 181 1.97 -13.31 1.53
CA MET A 181 1.23 -13.28 0.28
C MET A 181 0.29 -14.49 0.13
N ILE A 182 0.67 -15.68 0.60
CA ILE A 182 -0.23 -16.86 0.63
C ILE A 182 -1.46 -16.55 1.50
N CYS A 183 -1.25 -16.00 2.70
CA CYS A 183 -2.33 -15.63 3.61
C CYS A 183 -3.30 -14.62 2.97
N LYS A 184 -2.76 -13.52 2.42
CA LYS A 184 -3.57 -12.48 1.75
C LYS A 184 -4.30 -13.01 0.53
N SER A 185 -3.66 -13.86 -0.27
CA SER A 185 -4.29 -14.48 -1.44
C SER A 185 -5.42 -15.44 -1.05
N ASN A 186 -5.23 -16.25 0.00
CA ASN A 186 -6.28 -17.13 0.54
C ASN A 186 -7.48 -16.31 1.02
N PHE A 187 -7.24 -15.23 1.75
CA PHE A 187 -8.27 -14.31 2.23
C PHE A 187 -9.10 -13.73 1.07
N VAL A 188 -8.45 -13.20 0.02
CA VAL A 188 -9.16 -12.63 -1.13
C VAL A 188 -9.92 -13.70 -1.93
N MET A 189 -9.33 -14.87 -2.15
CA MET A 189 -10.03 -15.98 -2.79
C MET A 189 -11.25 -16.43 -1.97
N ALA A 190 -11.17 -16.41 -0.64
CA ALA A 190 -12.31 -16.72 0.22
C ALA A 190 -13.45 -15.71 0.08
N LYS A 191 -13.14 -14.41 -0.03
CA LYS A 191 -14.14 -13.39 -0.38
C LYS A 191 -14.79 -13.71 -1.73
N GLY A 192 -14.00 -14.13 -2.72
CA GLY A 192 -14.52 -14.58 -4.01
C GLY A 192 -15.47 -15.79 -3.90
N TYR A 193 -15.10 -16.82 -3.12
CA TYR A 193 -15.98 -17.97 -2.87
C TYR A 193 -17.26 -17.59 -2.11
N LYS A 194 -17.17 -16.66 -1.16
CA LYS A 194 -18.33 -16.12 -0.44
C LYS A 194 -19.32 -15.41 -1.38
N VAL A 195 -18.81 -14.60 -2.32
CA VAL A 195 -19.62 -13.96 -3.37
C VAL A 195 -20.35 -14.99 -4.23
N LEU A 196 -19.72 -16.13 -4.50
CA LEU A 196 -20.31 -17.26 -5.22
C LEU A 196 -21.17 -18.19 -4.34
N GLU A 197 -21.43 -17.80 -3.09
CA GLU A 197 -22.19 -18.59 -2.08
C GLU A 197 -21.58 -19.98 -1.79
N LYS A 198 -20.29 -20.17 -2.08
CA LYS A 198 -19.54 -21.39 -1.78
C LYS A 198 -18.89 -21.29 -0.41
N TYR A 199 -19.73 -21.23 0.62
CA TYR A 199 -19.29 -20.90 1.98
C TYR A 199 -18.28 -21.88 2.57
N GLN A 200 -18.37 -23.16 2.25
CA GLN A 200 -17.40 -24.16 2.73
C GLN A 200 -15.99 -23.92 2.17
N ASP A 201 -15.88 -23.57 0.89
CA ASP A 201 -14.59 -23.27 0.25
C ASP A 201 -14.00 -21.97 0.82
N ALA A 202 -14.86 -20.97 1.06
CA ALA A 202 -14.47 -19.72 1.71
C ALA A 202 -13.93 -19.98 3.13
N GLU A 203 -14.66 -20.74 3.95
CA GLU A 203 -14.23 -21.09 5.32
C GLU A 203 -12.88 -21.81 5.32
N ASN A 204 -12.69 -22.82 4.45
CA ASN A 204 -11.45 -23.58 4.37
C ASN A 204 -10.24 -22.67 4.09
N LEU A 205 -10.39 -21.71 3.17
CA LEU A 205 -9.33 -20.76 2.84
C LEU A 205 -9.09 -19.75 3.96
N LEU A 206 -10.13 -19.28 4.64
CA LEU A 206 -10.01 -18.39 5.78
C LEU A 206 -9.29 -19.05 6.95
N LEU A 207 -9.59 -20.31 7.26
CA LEU A 207 -8.89 -21.08 8.29
C LEU A 207 -7.40 -21.28 7.92
N ALA A 208 -7.10 -21.56 6.65
CA ALA A 208 -5.72 -21.64 6.18
C ALA A 208 -4.98 -20.29 6.28
N ALA A 209 -5.66 -19.18 5.97
CA ALA A 209 -5.11 -17.84 6.15
C ALA A 209 -4.89 -17.50 7.63
N GLN A 210 -5.84 -17.85 8.50
CA GLN A 210 -5.78 -17.69 9.95
C GLN A 210 -4.54 -18.40 10.53
N GLU A 211 -4.29 -19.65 10.13
CA GLU A 211 -3.12 -20.42 10.60
C GLU A 211 -1.79 -19.74 10.22
N LEU A 212 -1.69 -19.21 9.01
CA LEU A 212 -0.50 -18.52 8.52
C LEU A 212 -0.21 -17.22 9.27
N VAL A 213 -1.26 -16.48 9.65
CA VAL A 213 -1.12 -15.17 10.32
C VAL A 213 -1.09 -15.29 11.86
N ALA A 214 -1.50 -16.42 12.44
CA ALA A 214 -1.74 -16.59 13.88
C ALA A 214 -0.55 -16.26 14.80
N LYS A 215 0.69 -16.35 14.29
CA LYS A 215 1.92 -16.04 15.06
C LYS A 215 2.53 -14.69 14.70
N SER A 216 1.88 -13.92 13.84
CA SER A 216 2.33 -12.58 13.45
C SER A 216 1.74 -11.52 14.38
N SER A 217 2.30 -10.32 14.33
CA SER A 217 1.72 -9.12 14.95
C SER A 217 0.83 -8.33 13.98
N ASP A 218 0.40 -8.95 12.87
CA ASP A 218 -0.49 -8.30 11.89
C ASP A 218 -1.94 -8.38 12.36
N TRP A 219 -2.25 -7.62 13.41
CA TRP A 219 -3.57 -7.56 14.01
C TRP A 219 -4.64 -7.06 13.03
N THR A 220 -4.25 -6.24 12.05
CA THR A 220 -5.12 -5.78 10.97
C THR A 220 -5.57 -6.95 10.10
N GLN A 221 -4.65 -7.78 9.63
CA GLN A 221 -4.99 -8.94 8.80
C GLN A 221 -5.73 -10.01 9.60
N ILE A 222 -5.36 -10.25 10.85
CA ILE A 222 -6.11 -11.15 11.76
C ILE A 222 -7.56 -10.68 11.87
N THR A 223 -7.78 -9.40 12.17
CA THR A 223 -9.13 -8.82 12.30
C THR A 223 -9.95 -8.98 11.03
N LYS A 224 -9.34 -8.74 9.85
CA LYS A 224 -10.02 -8.94 8.55
C LYS A 224 -10.47 -10.40 8.37
N ILE A 225 -9.60 -11.37 8.65
CA ILE A 225 -9.91 -12.80 8.53
C ILE A 225 -11.00 -13.22 9.51
N GLU A 226 -10.92 -12.81 10.78
CA GLU A 226 -11.93 -13.14 11.79
C GLU A 226 -13.31 -12.59 11.42
N ARG A 227 -13.38 -11.33 10.95
CA ARG A 227 -14.66 -10.73 10.51
C ARG A 227 -15.29 -11.51 9.36
N GLU A 228 -14.48 -11.95 8.40
CA GLU A 228 -14.98 -12.78 7.31
C GLU A 228 -15.43 -14.18 7.78
N LEU A 229 -14.69 -14.83 8.69
CA LEU A 229 -15.11 -16.11 9.29
C LEU A 229 -16.43 -15.98 10.03
N ILE A 230 -16.58 -14.94 10.87
CA ILE A 230 -17.83 -14.62 11.54
C ILE A 230 -18.96 -14.46 10.52
N SER A 231 -18.73 -13.72 9.45
CA SER A 231 -19.73 -13.55 8.39
C SER A 231 -20.13 -14.88 7.75
N ILE A 232 -19.18 -15.80 7.51
CA ILE A 232 -19.49 -17.13 6.98
C ILE A 232 -20.31 -17.97 7.97
N TYR A 233 -19.96 -17.94 9.27
CA TYR A 233 -20.75 -18.62 10.29
C TYR A 233 -22.18 -18.09 10.37
N ARG A 234 -22.39 -16.78 10.27
CA ARG A 234 -23.73 -16.18 10.22
C ARG A 234 -24.51 -16.61 8.97
N LEU A 235 -23.89 -16.60 7.79
CA LEU A 235 -24.50 -17.02 6.53
C LEU A 235 -24.88 -18.51 6.50
N THR A 236 -24.20 -19.33 7.31
CA THR A 236 -24.45 -20.78 7.44
C THR A 236 -25.25 -21.15 8.69
N GLU A 237 -25.86 -20.17 9.36
CA GLU A 237 -26.68 -20.33 10.58
C GLU A 237 -25.93 -20.92 11.80
N ARG A 238 -24.60 -20.90 11.77
CA ARG A 238 -23.70 -21.34 12.86
C ARG A 238 -23.50 -20.24 13.90
N ASN A 239 -24.60 -19.80 14.50
CA ASN A 239 -24.63 -18.63 15.38
C ASN A 239 -23.75 -18.77 16.63
N THR A 240 -23.65 -19.96 17.20
CA THR A 240 -22.81 -20.20 18.39
C THR A 240 -21.33 -19.96 18.09
N GLU A 241 -20.83 -20.45 16.94
CA GLU A 241 -19.45 -20.20 16.51
C GLU A 241 -19.21 -18.73 16.17
N ALA A 242 -20.18 -18.07 15.55
CA ALA A 242 -20.11 -16.63 15.27
C ALA A 242 -20.01 -15.81 16.57
N ASP A 243 -20.88 -16.08 17.55
CA ASP A 243 -20.90 -15.37 18.84
C ASP A 243 -19.56 -15.54 19.61
N GLU A 244 -19.02 -16.75 19.61
CA GLU A 244 -17.73 -17.03 20.27
C GLU A 244 -16.55 -16.37 19.54
N ALA A 245 -16.55 -16.35 18.21
CA ALA A 245 -15.53 -15.66 17.42
C ALA A 245 -15.61 -14.13 17.61
N GLU A 246 -16.82 -13.55 17.62
CA GLU A 246 -17.05 -12.13 17.92
C GLU A 246 -16.54 -11.75 19.30
N ARG A 247 -16.83 -12.59 20.32
CA ARG A 247 -16.33 -12.37 21.69
C ARG A 247 -14.80 -12.32 21.73
N ARG A 248 -14.11 -13.23 21.03
CA ARG A 248 -12.63 -13.26 20.97
C ARG A 248 -12.09 -12.06 20.23
N LEU A 249 -12.70 -11.69 19.10
CA LEU A 249 -12.30 -10.53 18.32
C LEU A 249 -12.46 -9.23 19.13
N SER A 250 -13.55 -9.08 19.90
CA SER A 250 -13.74 -7.93 20.80
C SER A 250 -12.59 -7.79 21.81
N THR A 251 -12.15 -8.89 22.41
CA THR A 251 -10.99 -8.87 23.34
C THR A 251 -9.71 -8.43 22.64
N LEU A 252 -9.51 -8.80 21.37
CA LEU A 252 -8.36 -8.33 20.60
C LEU A 252 -8.47 -6.83 20.33
N THR A 253 -9.62 -6.38 19.82
CA THR A 253 -9.89 -4.99 19.45
C THR A 253 -9.69 -4.03 20.62
N GLU A 254 -10.14 -4.39 21.84
CA GLU A 254 -9.92 -3.61 23.06
C GLU A 254 -8.44 -3.37 23.43
N VAL A 255 -7.53 -4.20 22.92
CA VAL A 255 -6.08 -4.13 23.24
C VAL A 255 -5.29 -3.40 22.16
N VAL A 256 -5.74 -3.45 20.90
CA VAL A 256 -4.98 -2.97 19.73
C VAL A 256 -5.44 -1.62 19.19
N GLU A 257 -6.66 -1.18 19.51
CA GLU A 257 -7.18 0.17 19.23
C GLU A 257 -6.90 1.13 20.40
#